data_AF-T2IKN2-F1
#
_entry.id   AF-T2IKN2-F1
#
_cell.length_a   1.000
_cell.length_b   1.000
_cell.length_c   1.000
_cell.angle_alpha   90.00
_cell.angle_beta   90.00
_cell.angle_gamma   90.00
#
_symmetry.space_group_name_H-M   'P 1'
#
loop_
_entity.id
_entity.type
_entity.pdbx_description
1 polymer ?
#
loop_
_entity_poly.entity_id
_entity_poly.type
_entity_poly.pdbx_seq_one_letter_code
_entity_poly.pdbx_strand_id
1 'polypeptide(L)'
;MTDHPLGAVVQGSLSQGLEVRLHSDVSVEQMRVGKFLVVQGVRSRFFCLLTDVSLGTANPRILANPPNFQDTFMRDVLAGSATYGNVELAPMLMFTPTEGEKK
;
A
#
# COMPACT_ATOMS: atom_id res chain seq x y z
N MET A 1 2.13 -20.83 1.88
CA MET A 1 1.16 -19.76 1.61
C MET A 1 1.83 -18.81 0.64
N THR A 2 1.34 -18.71 -0.59
CA THR A 2 1.80 -17.68 -1.52
C THR A 2 1.40 -16.35 -0.91
N ASP A 3 2.39 -15.61 -0.40
CA ASP A 3 2.19 -14.30 0.20
C ASP A 3 1.71 -13.37 -0.91
N HIS A 4 0.42 -13.03 -0.90
CA HIS A 4 -0.14 -12.15 -1.93
C HIS A 4 0.32 -10.74 -1.63
N PRO A 5 1.09 -10.09 -2.52
CA PRO A 5 1.63 -8.77 -2.24
C PRO A 5 0.50 -7.77 -2.03
N LEU A 6 0.57 -7.00 -0.95
CA LEU A 6 -0.46 -6.00 -0.62
C LEU A 6 -0.46 -4.80 -1.57
N GLY A 7 0.69 -4.52 -2.20
CA GLY A 7 0.89 -3.33 -3.03
C GLY A 7 2.34 -3.18 -3.48
N ALA A 8 2.63 -2.03 -4.08
CA ALA A 8 3.95 -1.65 -4.56
C ALA A 8 4.41 -0.32 -3.95
N VAL A 9 5.69 -0.24 -3.57
CA VAL A 9 6.31 1.02 -3.16
C VAL A 9 6.39 1.94 -4.37
N VAL A 10 5.83 3.15 -4.25
CA VAL A 10 5.78 4.12 -5.35
C VAL A 10 6.74 5.29 -5.15
N GLN A 11 7.02 5.66 -3.90
CA GLN A 11 8.00 6.70 -3.55
C GLN A 11 8.42 6.61 -2.09
N GLY A 12 9.37 7.47 -1.70
CA GLY A 12 9.77 7.65 -0.31
C GLY A 12 11.28 7.57 -0.09
N SER A 13 11.67 7.49 1.18
CA SER A 13 13.04 7.36 1.64
C SER A 13 13.09 6.67 3.00
N LEU A 14 14.28 6.24 3.43
CA LEU A 14 14.42 5.64 4.77
C LEU A 14 14.11 6.64 5.90
N SER A 15 14.35 7.94 5.69
CA SER A 15 14.15 8.96 6.72
C SER A 15 12.74 9.53 6.75
N GLN A 16 12.08 9.68 5.60
CA GLN A 16 10.72 10.22 5.50
C GLN A 16 9.64 9.14 5.49
N GLY A 17 10.01 7.86 5.35
CA GLY A 17 9.07 6.77 5.15
C GLY A 17 8.86 6.43 3.69
N LEU A 18 8.16 5.32 3.46
CA LEU A 18 7.84 4.76 2.15
C LEU A 18 6.34 4.88 1.91
N GLU A 19 5.97 5.27 0.70
CA GLU A 19 4.58 5.28 0.26
C GLU A 19 4.33 4.04 -0.59
N VAL A 20 3.28 3.32 -0.25
CA VAL A 20 2.87 2.09 -0.93
C VAL A 20 1.47 2.25 -1.47
N ARG A 21 1.33 2.02 -2.78
CA ARG A 21 0.03 1.92 -3.43
C ARG A 21 -0.47 0.49 -3.33
N LEU A 22 -1.64 0.31 -2.71
CA LEU A 22 -2.27 -0.99 -2.57
C LEU A 22 -2.76 -1.51 -3.91
N HIS A 23 -2.75 -2.84 -4.07
CA HIS A 23 -3.40 -3.49 -5.19
C HIS A 23 -4.93 -3.34 -5.10
N SER A 24 -5.62 -3.38 -6.25
CA SER A 24 -7.06 -3.12 -6.33
C SER A 24 -7.92 -4.18 -5.65
N ASP A 25 -7.37 -5.36 -5.38
CA ASP A 25 -8.00 -6.46 -4.65
C ASP A 25 -7.77 -6.39 -3.12
N VAL A 26 -6.96 -5.44 -2.65
CA VAL A 26 -6.66 -5.24 -1.23
C VAL A 26 -7.53 -4.12 -0.66
N SER A 27 -8.41 -4.46 0.28
CA SER A 27 -9.25 -3.47 0.94
C SER A 27 -8.47 -2.63 1.95
N VAL A 28 -8.61 -1.30 1.84
CA VAL A 28 -8.10 -0.32 2.81
C VAL A 28 -8.65 -0.55 4.22
N GLU A 29 -9.86 -1.11 4.34
CA GLU A 29 -10.50 -1.36 5.64
C GLU A 29 -9.78 -2.43 6.46
N GLN A 30 -8.96 -3.26 5.82
CA GLN A 30 -8.14 -4.29 6.48
C GLN A 30 -6.81 -3.73 6.99
N MET A 31 -6.44 -2.51 6.58
CA MET A 31 -5.23 -1.81 6.99
C MET A 31 -5.43 -1.14 8.35
N ARG A 32 -4.42 -1.22 9.21
CA ARG A 32 -4.48 -0.63 10.55
C ARG A 32 -3.13 -0.02 10.90
N VAL A 33 -3.14 1.25 11.28
CA VAL A 33 -1.95 1.94 11.82
C VAL A 33 -1.40 1.17 13.01
N GLY A 34 -0.07 1.06 13.07
CA GLY A 34 0.63 0.26 14.06
C GLY A 34 0.83 -1.22 13.67
N LYS A 35 0.24 -1.69 12.56
CA LYS A 35 0.60 -3.01 12.01
C LYS A 35 2.03 -2.98 11.46
N PHE A 36 2.71 -4.12 11.59
CA PHE A 36 3.99 -4.32 10.94
C PHE A 36 3.81 -4.95 9.57
N LEU A 37 4.56 -4.43 8.59
CA LEU A 37 4.60 -4.90 7.22
C LEU A 37 6.05 -5.12 6.80
N VAL A 38 6.26 -6.00 5.83
CA VAL A 38 7.58 -6.27 5.26
C VAL A 38 7.62 -5.75 3.84
N VAL A 39 8.55 -4.84 3.57
CA VAL A 39 8.90 -4.46 2.20
C VAL A 39 10.00 -5.38 1.71
N GLN A 40 9.69 -6.19 0.71
CA GLN A 40 10.63 -7.13 0.10
C GLN A 40 11.38 -6.43 -1.04
N GLY A 41 12.67 -6.15 -0.83
CA GLY A 41 13.60 -5.76 -1.90
C GLY A 41 14.26 -6.98 -2.54
N VAL A 42 15.09 -6.74 -3.56
CA VAL A 42 15.84 -7.82 -4.26
C VAL A 42 16.85 -8.50 -3.33
N ARG A 43 17.52 -7.72 -2.46
CA ARG A 43 18.57 -8.21 -1.56
C ARG A 43 18.18 -8.17 -0.09
N SER A 44 17.37 -7.20 0.29
CA SER A 44 17.07 -6.91 1.69
C SER A 44 15.57 -6.84 1.91
N ARG A 45 15.16 -7.17 3.13
CA ARG A 45 13.81 -7.00 3.64
C ARG A 45 13.82 -5.85 4.63
N PHE A 46 12.82 -5.00 4.55
CA PHE A 46 12.63 -3.91 5.50
C PHE A 46 11.41 -4.21 6.35
N PHE A 47 11.62 -4.26 7.65
CA PHE A 47 10.53 -4.34 8.60
C PHE A 47 10.03 -2.93 8.88
N CYS A 48 8.77 -2.67 8.57
CA CYS A 48 8.20 -1.35 8.58
C CYS A 48 6.95 -1.29 9.47
N LEU A 49 6.74 -0.14 10.10
CA LEU A 49 5.51 0.18 10.80
C LEU A 49 4.56 0.91 9.85
N LEU A 50 3.31 0.48 9.74
CA LEU A 50 2.27 1.24 9.04
C LEU A 50 1.91 2.47 9.88
N THR A 51 2.19 3.66 9.38
CA THR A 51 1.97 4.94 10.07
C THR A 51 0.70 5.64 9.65
N ASP A 52 0.27 5.48 8.41
CA ASP A 52 -0.96 6.08 7.90
C ASP A 52 -1.64 5.26 6.79
N VAL A 53 -2.95 5.45 6.62
CA VAL A 53 -3.76 4.88 5.54
C VAL A 53 -4.59 5.99 4.90
N SER A 54 -4.44 6.17 3.59
CA SER A 54 -5.13 7.21 2.82
C SER A 54 -5.76 6.66 1.53
N LEU A 55 -6.67 7.43 0.94
CA LEU A 55 -7.26 7.14 -0.36
C LEU A 55 -6.79 8.17 -1.38
N GLY A 56 -6.21 7.70 -2.47
CA GLY A 56 -5.82 8.49 -3.62
C GLY A 56 -6.78 8.34 -4.79
N THR A 57 -6.71 9.26 -5.75
CA THR A 57 -7.41 9.16 -7.04
C THR A 57 -6.43 9.32 -8.20
N ALA A 58 -6.63 8.53 -9.25
CA ALA A 58 -5.90 8.71 -10.51
C ALA A 58 -6.48 9.86 -11.36
N ASN A 59 -7.73 10.28 -11.09
CA ASN A 59 -8.40 11.36 -11.81
C ASN A 59 -8.83 12.48 -10.85
N PRO A 60 -8.19 13.66 -10.91
CA PRO A 60 -8.52 14.80 -10.04
C PRO A 60 -9.97 15.26 -10.13
N ARG A 61 -10.66 15.01 -11.26
CA ARG A 61 -12.08 15.37 -11.41
C ARG A 61 -12.99 14.64 -10.44
N ILE A 62 -12.59 13.48 -9.93
CA ILE A 62 -13.35 12.71 -8.95
C ILE A 62 -13.40 13.45 -7.60
N LEU A 63 -12.32 14.15 -7.24
CA LEU A 63 -12.31 15.01 -6.04
C LEU A 63 -13.22 16.22 -6.23
N ALA A 64 -13.22 16.80 -7.43
CA ALA A 64 -14.01 18.00 -7.74
C ALA A 64 -15.51 17.71 -7.92
N ASN A 65 -15.86 16.52 -8.39
CA ASN A 65 -17.24 16.09 -8.62
C ASN A 65 -17.42 14.62 -8.23
N PRO A 66 -17.65 14.33 -6.93
CA PRO A 66 -17.79 12.96 -6.47
C PRO A 66 -19.05 12.32 -7.09
N PRO A 67 -18.98 11.07 -7.58
CA PRO A 67 -20.14 10.40 -8.14
C PRO A 67 -21.18 10.10 -7.06
N ASN A 68 -22.44 10.01 -7.47
CA ASN A 68 -23.55 9.71 -6.58
C ASN A 68 -23.40 8.29 -6.00
N PHE A 69 -23.54 8.14 -4.68
CA PHE A 69 -23.43 6.86 -3.96
C PHE A 69 -24.44 5.80 -4.39
N GLN A 70 -25.53 6.18 -5.07
CA GLN A 70 -26.51 5.23 -5.62
C GLN A 70 -26.13 4.65 -6.99
N ASP A 71 -25.09 5.20 -7.63
CA ASP A 71 -24.61 4.71 -8.92
C ASP A 71 -23.62 3.54 -8.70
N THR A 72 -24.15 2.32 -8.75
CA THR A 72 -23.39 1.07 -8.58
C THR A 72 -22.32 0.91 -9.65
N PHE A 73 -22.55 1.37 -10.88
CA PHE A 73 -21.58 1.29 -11.96
C PHE A 73 -20.36 2.20 -11.69
N MET A 74 -20.62 3.44 -11.24
CA MET A 74 -19.54 4.33 -10.85
C MET A 74 -18.76 3.81 -9.64
N ARG A 75 -19.42 3.14 -8.67
CA ARG A 75 -18.74 2.47 -7.56
C ARG A 75 -17.77 1.39 -8.04
N ASP A 76 -18.18 0.54 -8.97
CA ASP A 76 -17.34 -0.54 -9.49
C ASP A 76 -16.16 0.01 -10.32
N VAL A 77 -16.38 1.06 -11.10
CA VAL A 77 -15.32 1.75 -11.87
C VAL A 77 -14.33 2.48 -10.93
N LEU A 78 -14.82 3.11 -9.86
CA LEU A 78 -13.98 3.73 -8.84
C LEU A 78 -13.13 2.68 -8.11
N ALA A 79 -13.74 1.54 -7.73
CA ALA A 79 -13.06 0.43 -7.07
C ALA A 79 -11.98 -0.23 -7.95
N GLY A 80 -12.17 -0.26 -9.28
CA GLY A 80 -11.25 -0.91 -10.21
C GLY A 80 -10.19 0.00 -10.86
N SER A 81 -10.42 1.31 -10.99
CA SER A 81 -9.58 2.15 -11.87
C SER A 81 -9.30 3.58 -11.38
N ALA A 82 -10.18 4.14 -10.56
CA ALA A 82 -10.19 5.58 -10.35
C ALA A 82 -9.72 6.01 -8.96
N THR A 83 -9.95 5.19 -7.94
CA THR A 83 -9.43 5.40 -6.58
C THR A 83 -8.55 4.24 -6.16
N TYR A 84 -7.53 4.51 -5.35
CA TYR A 84 -6.62 3.49 -4.83
C TYR A 84 -6.31 3.75 -3.36
N GLY A 85 -6.05 2.68 -2.63
CA GLY A 85 -5.53 2.78 -1.27
C GLY A 85 -4.05 3.09 -1.28
N ASN A 86 -3.64 3.99 -0.39
CA ASN A 86 -2.26 4.29 -0.09
C ASN A 86 -1.99 4.00 1.37
N VAL A 87 -0.79 3.50 1.66
CA VAL A 87 -0.30 3.36 3.03
C VAL A 87 1.09 3.97 3.15
N GLU A 88 1.34 4.63 4.28
CA GLU A 88 2.65 5.14 4.64
C GLU A 88 3.32 4.18 5.61
N LEU A 89 4.60 3.90 5.36
CA LEU A 89 5.40 2.95 6.13
C LEU A 89 6.65 3.64 6.66
N ALA A 90 6.93 3.50 7.95
CA ALA A 90 8.21 3.89 8.56
C ALA A 90 9.16 2.67 8.62
N PRO A 91 10.28 2.66 7.88
CA PRO A 91 11.27 1.58 7.96
C PRO A 91 11.96 1.57 9.32
N MET A 92 12.01 0.40 9.97
CA MET A 92 12.57 0.24 11.32
C MET A 92 13.86 -0.60 11.30
N LEU A 93 13.81 -1.75 10.64
CA LEU A 93 14.94 -2.68 10.57
C LEU A 93 15.16 -3.13 9.13
N MET A 94 16.43 -3.21 8.74
CA MET A 94 16.84 -3.81 7.49
C MET A 94 17.47 -5.17 7.76
N PHE A 95 16.96 -6.19 7.09
CA PHE A 95 17.48 -7.54 7.14
C PHE A 95 17.98 -7.95 5.76
N THR A 96 19.26 -8.28 5.64
CA THR A 96 19.85 -8.81 4.41
C THR A 96 20.22 -10.27 4.69
N PRO A 97 19.50 -11.25 4.10
CA PRO A 97 19.87 -12.65 4.25
C PRO A 97 21.29 -12.84 3.67
N THR A 98 22.22 -13.30 4.49
CA THR A 98 23.49 -13.85 4.01
C THR A 98 23.24 -15.27 3.50
N GLU A 99 23.94 -15.71 2.45
CA GLU A 99 23.72 -16.99 1.75
C GLU A 99 23.88 -18.27 2.61
N GLY A 100 24.00 -18.18 3.94
CA GLY A 100 24.25 -19.29 4.85
C GLY A 100 23.09 -19.75 5.74
N GLU A 101 21.98 -19.02 5.87
CA GLU A 101 20.88 -19.39 6.78
C GLU A 101 19.62 -19.79 6.01
N LYS A 102 19.65 -20.97 5.39
CA LYS A 102 18.44 -21.75 5.18
C LYS A 102 18.31 -22.71 6.37
N LYS A 103 17.38 -22.44 7.27
CA LYS A 103 16.94 -23.42 8.27
C LYS A 103 15.45 -23.67 8.09
#